data_AF-A0A084VB52-F1
#
_entry.id   AF-A0A084VB52-F1
#
_cell.length_a   1.000
_cell.length_b   1.000
_cell.length_c   1.000
_cell.angle_alpha   90.00
_cell.angle_beta   90.00
_cell.angle_gamma   90.00
#
_symmetry.space_group_name_H-M   'P 1'
#
loop_
_entity.id
_entity.type
_entity.pdbx_description
1 polymer ?
#
loop_
_entity_poly.entity_id
_entity_poly.type
_entity_poly.pdbx_seq_one_letter_code
_entity_poly.pdbx_strand_id
1 'polypeptide(L)'
;MFLVPEVCELKFGAAVQSEFRAFNRHEHDVHALNLLGRDCGFGESALGVKISSHKKWLSSVLLKQKRQDIDSAQFFDTDLEIGDHCRMPDGNTGMCTDVQRCPKVQYDFSTQKQVTFCSNGSIVCCPFHNMLNATNGAVSELNACATNYKSFHKRSFLPHMIKIQRNISNKVVKSCVGTLITQSVAVASASCLSHMDIISAIVILDWEKTSPQMSIKKIIFHPEFQASMQQNDIGLVTIDGTVDPKSGKIPACVWQNQTHIPALVNDGRNEH
;
A
#
# COMPACT_ATOMS: atom_id res chain seq x y z
N MET A 1 2.79 -34.67 -9.53
CA MET A 1 3.50 -35.94 -9.75
C MET A 1 2.90 -36.59 -10.99
N PHE A 2 3.67 -36.87 -12.03
CA PHE A 2 3.17 -37.60 -13.20
C PHE A 2 2.98 -39.06 -12.80
N LEU A 3 1.74 -39.53 -12.81
CA LEU A 3 1.44 -40.95 -12.68
C LEU A 3 1.71 -41.62 -14.03
N VAL A 4 2.19 -42.85 -14.01
CA VAL A 4 2.40 -43.63 -15.24
C VAL A 4 1.02 -43.91 -15.85
N PRO A 5 0.83 -43.73 -17.17
CA PRO A 5 -0.42 -44.05 -17.84
C PRO A 5 -0.93 -45.46 -17.49
N GLU A 6 -2.25 -45.60 -17.35
CA GLU A 6 -2.96 -46.86 -17.00
C GLU A 6 -2.80 -47.33 -15.54
N VAL A 7 -2.10 -46.58 -14.69
CA VAL A 7 -1.99 -46.93 -13.25
C VAL A 7 -3.26 -46.56 -12.47
N CYS A 8 -4.09 -45.67 -13.00
CA CYS A 8 -5.36 -45.31 -12.40
C CYS A 8 -6.41 -44.92 -13.45
N GLU A 9 -7.68 -45.09 -13.09
CA GLU A 9 -8.80 -44.69 -13.92
C GLU A 9 -9.55 -43.52 -13.28
N LEU A 10 -9.79 -42.47 -14.06
CA LEU A 10 -10.68 -41.38 -13.67
C LEU A 10 -12.13 -41.88 -13.60
N LYS A 11 -12.67 -42.02 -12.39
CA LYS A 11 -14.06 -42.48 -12.21
C LYS A 11 -15.07 -41.41 -12.63
N PHE A 12 -16.19 -41.85 -13.19
CA PHE A 12 -17.32 -40.96 -13.51
C PHE A 12 -17.85 -40.30 -12.24
N GLY A 13 -18.07 -38.99 -12.29
CA GLY A 13 -18.51 -38.17 -11.17
C GLY A 13 -17.40 -37.81 -10.16
N ALA A 14 -16.17 -38.32 -10.32
CA ALA A 14 -15.07 -37.96 -9.44
C ALA A 14 -14.68 -36.48 -9.59
N ALA A 15 -14.18 -35.90 -8.50
CA ALA A 15 -13.72 -34.52 -8.46
C ALA A 15 -12.47 -34.31 -9.31
N VAL A 16 -12.53 -33.36 -10.23
CA VAL A 16 -11.35 -32.79 -10.89
C VAL A 16 -10.90 -31.61 -10.03
N GLN A 17 -9.75 -31.75 -9.37
CA GLN A 17 -9.29 -30.79 -8.37
C GLN A 17 -7.88 -30.25 -8.66
N SER A 18 -7.63 -29.02 -8.23
CA SER A 18 -6.29 -28.43 -8.21
C SER A 18 -5.84 -28.23 -6.77
N GLU A 19 -4.57 -28.52 -6.50
CA GLU A 19 -3.94 -28.21 -5.21
C GLU A 19 -3.37 -26.81 -5.24
N PHE A 20 -3.64 -26.02 -4.20
CA PHE A 20 -2.98 -24.74 -3.96
C PHE A 20 -2.50 -24.65 -2.52
N ARG A 21 -1.48 -23.82 -2.30
CA ARG A 21 -0.84 -23.68 -0.98
C ARG A 21 -1.31 -22.38 -0.33
N ALA A 22 -2.05 -22.49 0.78
CA ALA A 22 -2.50 -21.36 1.58
C ALA A 22 -1.89 -21.43 2.98
N PHE A 23 -1.15 -20.40 3.41
CA PHE A 23 -0.61 -20.29 4.78
C PHE A 23 0.03 -21.59 5.33
N ASN A 24 0.88 -22.25 4.53
CA ASN A 24 1.53 -23.54 4.84
C ASN A 24 0.62 -24.78 4.95
N ARG A 25 -0.64 -24.71 4.52
CA ARG A 25 -1.53 -25.87 4.33
C ARG A 25 -1.77 -26.12 2.84
N HIS A 26 -1.93 -27.39 2.50
CA HIS A 26 -2.30 -27.83 1.16
C HIS A 26 -3.83 -27.91 1.13
N GLU A 27 -4.45 -27.11 0.27
CA GLU A 27 -5.89 -27.09 0.08
C GLU A 27 -6.22 -27.54 -1.35
N HIS A 28 -7.36 -28.22 -1.50
CA HIS A 28 -7.81 -28.75 -2.79
C HIS A 28 -9.07 -28.00 -3.22
N ASP A 29 -9.05 -27.42 -4.43
CA ASP A 29 -10.21 -26.78 -5.04
C ASP A 29 -10.80 -27.68 -6.14
N VAL A 30 -12.12 -27.90 -6.13
CA VAL A 30 -12.82 -28.80 -7.05
C VAL A 30 -13.49 -28.01 -8.16
N HIS A 31 -13.05 -28.22 -9.40
CA HIS A 31 -13.49 -27.45 -10.56
C HIS A 31 -14.64 -28.10 -11.33
N ALA A 32 -14.58 -29.43 -11.47
CA ALA A 32 -15.51 -30.18 -12.29
C ALA A 32 -15.76 -31.58 -11.75
N LEU A 33 -16.89 -32.17 -12.16
CA LEU A 33 -17.18 -33.59 -11.98
C LEU A 33 -16.84 -34.32 -13.27
N ASN A 34 -15.93 -35.28 -13.19
CA ASN A 34 -15.41 -35.99 -14.34
C ASN A 34 -16.54 -36.75 -15.08
N LEU A 35 -16.63 -36.55 -16.39
CA LEU A 35 -17.50 -37.28 -17.30
C LEU A 35 -16.70 -38.22 -18.20
N LEU A 36 -15.46 -37.88 -18.53
CA LEU A 36 -14.61 -38.72 -19.37
C LEU A 36 -13.15 -38.30 -19.18
N GLY A 37 -12.28 -39.26 -18.91
CA GLY A 37 -10.84 -39.05 -18.84
C GLY A 37 -10.14 -40.38 -18.95
N ARG A 38 -8.97 -40.40 -19.62
CA ARG A 38 -8.23 -41.65 -19.86
C ARG A 38 -7.35 -42.06 -18.68
N ASP A 39 -6.91 -41.10 -17.87
CA ASP A 39 -5.94 -41.33 -16.79
C ASP A 39 -6.06 -40.26 -15.70
N CYS A 40 -5.62 -40.52 -14.47
CA CYS A 40 -5.79 -39.65 -13.30
C CYS A 40 -4.56 -38.76 -12.95
N GLY A 41 -3.63 -38.56 -13.89
CA GLY A 41 -2.41 -37.77 -13.71
C GLY A 41 -2.47 -36.32 -14.21
N PHE A 42 -1.42 -35.55 -13.91
CA PHE A 42 -1.22 -34.20 -14.46
C PHE A 42 -0.91 -34.28 -15.97
N GLY A 43 -1.52 -33.40 -16.77
CA GLY A 43 -1.20 -33.23 -18.20
C GLY A 43 -2.13 -33.95 -19.19
N GLU A 44 -3.02 -34.82 -18.71
CA GLU A 44 -4.04 -35.45 -19.54
C GLU A 44 -5.34 -34.65 -19.56
N SER A 45 -6.03 -34.65 -20.71
CA SER A 45 -7.30 -33.94 -20.87
C SER A 45 -8.46 -34.74 -20.27
N ALA A 46 -9.30 -34.08 -19.47
CA ALA A 46 -10.54 -34.64 -18.97
C ALA A 46 -11.73 -33.74 -19.35
N LEU A 47 -12.85 -34.37 -19.69
CA LEU A 47 -14.13 -33.72 -19.88
C LEU A 47 -14.93 -33.85 -18.58
N GLY A 48 -15.50 -32.76 -18.11
CA GLY A 48 -16.30 -32.78 -16.89
C GLY A 48 -17.39 -31.73 -16.86
N VAL A 49 -18.38 -31.94 -16.00
CA VAL A 49 -19.39 -30.92 -15.69
C VAL A 49 -18.72 -29.86 -14.83
N LYS A 50 -18.57 -28.65 -15.38
CA LYS A 50 -18.05 -27.50 -14.64
C LYS A 50 -19.03 -27.12 -13.53
N ILE A 51 -18.58 -27.22 -12.27
CA ILE A 51 -19.43 -26.98 -11.09
C ILE A 51 -19.84 -25.50 -11.04
N SER A 52 -18.92 -24.59 -11.39
CA SER A 52 -19.16 -23.14 -11.35
C SER A 52 -20.32 -22.69 -12.24
N SER A 53 -20.58 -23.35 -13.37
CA SER A 53 -21.69 -23.03 -14.28
C SER A 53 -23.06 -23.28 -13.65
N HIS A 54 -23.13 -24.11 -12.61
CA HIS A 54 -24.36 -24.48 -11.92
C HIS A 54 -24.53 -23.75 -10.58
N LYS A 55 -23.69 -22.75 -10.28
CA LYS A 55 -23.69 -22.00 -9.02
C LYS A 55 -25.07 -21.50 -8.60
N LYS A 56 -25.87 -20.94 -9.53
CA LYS A 56 -27.21 -20.40 -9.24
C LYS A 56 -28.17 -21.49 -8.75
N TRP A 57 -28.18 -22.65 -9.43
CA TRP A 57 -29.01 -23.77 -9.05
C TRP A 57 -28.55 -24.39 -7.72
N LEU A 58 -27.24 -24.66 -7.57
CA LEU A 58 -26.66 -25.15 -6.33
C LEU A 58 -27.02 -24.23 -5.15
N SER A 59 -26.87 -22.92 -5.34
CA SER A 59 -27.26 -21.92 -4.34
C SER A 59 -28.75 -21.99 -4.04
N SER A 60 -29.60 -22.15 -5.05
CA SER A 60 -31.06 -22.25 -4.87
C SER A 60 -31.49 -23.53 -4.15
N VAL A 61 -30.69 -24.58 -4.10
CA VAL A 61 -31.01 -25.83 -3.42
C VAL A 61 -30.39 -25.86 -2.03
N LEU A 62 -29.10 -25.55 -1.95
CA LEU A 62 -28.30 -25.64 -0.72
C LEU A 62 -28.56 -24.47 0.25
N LEU A 63 -28.87 -23.28 -0.27
CA LEU A 63 -29.02 -22.07 0.54
C LEU A 63 -30.49 -21.71 0.80
N LYS A 64 -31.45 -22.59 0.48
CA LYS A 64 -32.88 -22.38 0.80
C LYS A 64 -33.18 -22.36 2.30
N GLN A 65 -32.23 -22.75 3.14
CA GLN A 65 -32.31 -22.70 4.60
C GLN A 65 -31.65 -21.47 5.24
N LYS A 66 -31.24 -20.47 4.44
CA LYS A 66 -30.47 -19.30 4.94
C LYS A 66 -31.35 -18.21 5.56
N ARG A 67 -32.19 -18.57 6.53
CA ARG A 67 -32.76 -17.60 7.48
C ARG A 67 -32.37 -17.83 8.94
N GLN A 68 -31.76 -18.94 9.30
CA GLN A 68 -31.23 -19.14 10.64
C GLN A 68 -29.99 -20.01 10.57
N ASP A 69 -28.87 -19.44 10.99
CA ASP A 69 -27.56 -20.05 11.19
C ASP A 69 -26.91 -20.72 9.97
N ILE A 70 -25.68 -20.29 9.68
CA ILE A 70 -24.49 -21.14 9.53
C ILE A 70 -23.38 -20.31 8.88
N ASP A 71 -22.27 -20.31 9.62
CA ASP A 71 -20.92 -19.82 9.34
C ASP A 71 -20.60 -19.49 7.87
N SER A 72 -20.15 -18.25 7.73
CA SER A 72 -19.34 -17.67 6.66
C SER A 72 -18.64 -18.66 5.72
N ALA A 73 -19.31 -19.03 4.62
CA ALA A 73 -18.60 -19.34 3.39
C ALA A 73 -17.86 -18.06 2.96
N GLN A 74 -16.55 -18.01 3.22
CA GLN A 74 -15.69 -16.90 2.84
C GLN A 74 -15.41 -17.03 1.34
N PHE A 75 -15.94 -16.10 0.55
CA PHE A 75 -15.71 -16.07 -0.89
C PHE A 75 -14.48 -15.22 -1.16
N PHE A 76 -13.49 -15.81 -1.83
CA PHE A 76 -12.36 -15.10 -2.41
C PHE A 76 -12.68 -14.79 -3.86
N ASP A 77 -12.42 -13.56 -4.28
CA ASP A 77 -12.44 -13.16 -5.68
C ASP A 77 -10.99 -13.08 -6.16
N THR A 78 -10.51 -14.16 -6.77
CA THR A 78 -9.11 -14.31 -7.20
C THR A 78 -8.70 -13.31 -8.27
N ASP A 79 -9.67 -12.64 -8.90
CA ASP A 79 -9.43 -11.67 -9.96
C ASP A 79 -9.17 -10.25 -9.42
N LEU A 80 -9.29 -10.03 -8.09
CA LEU A 80 -9.11 -8.72 -7.45
C LEU A 80 -7.77 -8.61 -6.70
N GLU A 81 -6.96 -7.63 -7.07
CA GLU A 81 -5.67 -7.31 -6.46
C GLU A 81 -5.75 -6.13 -5.48
N ILE A 82 -4.64 -5.85 -4.78
CA ILE A 82 -4.54 -4.68 -3.89
C ILE A 82 -4.71 -3.41 -4.73
N GLY A 83 -5.63 -2.53 -4.33
CA GLY A 83 -5.96 -1.30 -5.04
C GLY A 83 -7.16 -1.39 -5.97
N ASP A 84 -7.68 -2.60 -6.22
CA ASP A 84 -8.88 -2.76 -7.04
C ASP A 84 -10.14 -2.31 -6.33
N HIS A 85 -11.10 -1.81 -7.13
CA HIS A 85 -12.42 -1.47 -6.64
C HIS A 85 -13.21 -2.74 -6.36
N CYS A 86 -13.82 -2.80 -5.19
CA CYS A 86 -14.56 -3.97 -4.73
C CYS A 86 -15.92 -3.56 -4.17
N ARG A 87 -16.85 -4.52 -4.08
CA ARG A 87 -18.21 -4.28 -3.59
C ARG A 87 -18.47 -5.07 -2.32
N MET A 88 -19.00 -4.39 -1.31
CA MET A 88 -19.32 -4.95 0.00
C MET A 88 -20.75 -5.53 0.04
N PRO A 89 -21.10 -6.35 1.05
CA PRO A 89 -22.41 -7.00 1.15
C PRO A 89 -23.57 -6.01 1.35
N ASP A 90 -23.29 -4.84 1.90
CA ASP A 90 -24.23 -3.71 2.04
C ASP A 90 -24.53 -3.00 0.72
N GLY A 91 -23.86 -3.38 -0.37
CA GLY A 91 -24.00 -2.80 -1.70
C GLY A 91 -23.10 -1.60 -1.96
N ASN A 92 -22.38 -1.11 -0.94
CA ASN A 92 -21.44 0.01 -1.06
C ASN A 92 -20.12 -0.43 -1.71
N THR A 93 -19.43 0.51 -2.35
CA THR A 93 -18.15 0.28 -3.02
C THR A 93 -16.98 0.64 -2.09
N GLY A 94 -15.89 -0.11 -2.18
CA GLY A 94 -14.65 0.10 -1.46
C GLY A 94 -13.43 -0.23 -2.32
N MET A 95 -12.28 -0.39 -1.68
CA MET A 95 -11.02 -0.76 -2.33
C MET A 95 -10.34 -1.92 -1.59
N CYS A 96 -9.71 -2.81 -2.34
CA CYS A 96 -8.98 -3.96 -1.81
C CYS A 96 -7.67 -3.52 -1.14
N THR A 97 -7.51 -3.88 0.13
CA THR A 97 -6.34 -3.49 0.94
C THR A 97 -6.01 -4.57 1.96
N ASP A 98 -4.85 -4.47 2.59
CA ASP A 98 -4.46 -5.37 3.68
C ASP A 98 -5.41 -5.21 4.89
N VAL A 99 -5.80 -6.31 5.52
CA VAL A 99 -6.71 -6.33 6.69
C VAL A 99 -6.22 -5.45 7.84
N GLN A 100 -4.90 -5.30 8.02
CA GLN A 100 -4.32 -4.42 9.04
C GLN A 100 -4.56 -2.93 8.73
N ARG A 101 -4.84 -2.60 7.47
CA ARG A 101 -5.17 -1.24 7.02
C ARG A 101 -6.66 -0.93 7.09
N CYS A 102 -7.48 -1.82 7.65
CA CYS A 102 -8.92 -1.60 7.76
C CYS A 102 -9.47 -2.01 9.14
N PRO A 103 -9.39 -1.13 10.17
CA PRO A 103 -9.85 -1.41 11.53
C PRO A 103 -11.32 -1.77 11.61
N LYS A 104 -12.14 -1.19 10.72
CA LYS A 104 -13.56 -1.53 10.64
C LYS A 104 -13.77 -2.99 10.25
N VAL A 105 -13.07 -3.46 9.23
CA VAL A 105 -13.16 -4.86 8.80
C VAL A 105 -12.57 -5.79 9.86
N GLN A 106 -11.49 -5.38 10.53
CA GLN A 106 -10.94 -6.13 11.67
C GLN A 106 -11.93 -6.24 12.84
N TYR A 107 -12.65 -5.16 13.15
CA TYR A 107 -13.70 -5.14 14.16
C TYR A 107 -14.93 -5.97 13.74
N ASP A 108 -15.37 -5.84 12.51
CA ASP A 108 -16.50 -6.60 11.96
C ASP A 108 -16.18 -8.11 11.92
N PHE A 109 -14.95 -8.48 11.59
CA PHE A 109 -14.45 -9.87 11.69
C PHE A 109 -14.47 -10.38 13.15
N SER A 110 -14.01 -9.58 14.11
CA SER A 110 -14.00 -9.93 15.54
C SER A 110 -15.40 -10.10 16.14
N THR A 111 -16.40 -9.42 15.56
CA THR A 111 -17.81 -9.47 15.99
C THR A 111 -18.65 -10.44 15.14
N GLN A 112 -17.99 -11.35 14.41
CA GLN A 112 -18.62 -12.36 13.55
C GLN A 112 -19.59 -11.79 12.51
N LYS A 113 -19.36 -10.55 12.05
CA LYS A 113 -20.10 -9.97 10.94
C LYS A 113 -19.52 -10.42 9.60
N GLN A 114 -20.35 -10.34 8.56
CA GLN A 114 -19.95 -10.70 7.20
C GLN A 114 -18.91 -9.71 6.66
N VAL A 115 -17.77 -10.24 6.21
CA VAL A 115 -16.67 -9.49 5.58
C VAL A 115 -16.40 -10.01 4.17
N THR A 116 -15.93 -9.15 3.28
CA THR A 116 -15.56 -9.52 1.90
C THR A 116 -14.05 -9.55 1.76
N PHE A 117 -13.52 -10.70 1.34
CA PHE A 117 -12.12 -10.88 0.96
C PHE A 117 -11.98 -10.69 -0.55
N CYS A 118 -10.87 -10.10 -0.99
CA CYS A 118 -10.53 -9.99 -2.40
C CYS A 118 -9.76 -11.25 -2.83
N SER A 119 -8.48 -11.14 -3.17
CA SER A 119 -7.64 -12.24 -3.64
C SER A 119 -7.29 -13.31 -2.61
N ASN A 120 -7.17 -12.97 -1.33
CA ASN A 120 -6.78 -13.93 -0.29
C ASN A 120 -7.29 -13.53 1.11
N GLY A 121 -6.99 -14.35 2.13
CA GLY A 121 -7.41 -14.13 3.53
C GLY A 121 -6.77 -12.92 4.24
N SER A 122 -5.84 -12.21 3.60
CA SER A 122 -5.20 -11.00 4.14
C SER A 122 -5.63 -9.72 3.40
N ILE A 123 -6.26 -9.84 2.23
CA ILE A 123 -6.70 -8.72 1.41
C ILE A 123 -8.22 -8.62 1.49
N VAL A 124 -8.71 -7.52 2.02
CA VAL A 124 -10.12 -7.27 2.30
C VAL A 124 -10.65 -6.08 1.54
N CYS A 125 -11.93 -6.12 1.20
CA CYS A 125 -12.63 -4.97 0.65
C CYS A 125 -12.94 -3.97 1.77
N CYS A 126 -12.26 -2.82 1.77
CA CYS A 126 -12.41 -1.81 2.81
C CYS A 126 -13.17 -0.58 2.27
N PRO A 127 -14.13 -0.01 3.03
CA PRO A 127 -14.71 1.28 2.69
C PRO A 127 -13.63 2.37 2.67
N PHE A 128 -13.66 3.25 1.68
CA PHE A 128 -12.68 4.32 1.52
C PHE A 128 -12.47 5.18 2.79
N HIS A 129 -13.54 5.42 3.55
CA HIS A 129 -13.51 6.22 4.79
C HIS A 129 -12.93 5.48 6.01
N ASN A 130 -12.74 4.16 5.93
CA ASN A 130 -12.17 3.33 6.99
C ASN A 130 -10.79 2.77 6.64
N MET A 131 -10.26 3.08 5.46
CA MET A 131 -8.91 2.71 5.07
C MET A 131 -7.91 3.56 5.84
N LEU A 132 -7.11 2.89 6.65
CA LEU A 132 -5.86 3.43 7.15
C LEU A 132 -4.87 3.45 5.99
N ASN A 133 -4.56 4.64 5.52
CA ASN A 133 -3.40 4.80 4.65
C ASN A 133 -2.17 4.30 5.43
N ALA A 134 -1.17 3.76 4.73
CA ALA A 134 0.14 3.40 5.31
C ALA A 134 0.93 4.62 5.84
N THR A 135 0.23 5.70 6.17
CA THR A 135 0.69 7.06 6.48
C THR A 135 -0.23 7.74 7.51
N ASN A 136 -0.88 7.02 8.44
CA ASN A 136 -1.75 7.68 9.42
C ASN A 136 -1.02 8.73 10.29
N GLY A 137 0.25 8.52 10.64
CA GLY A 137 1.04 9.55 11.33
C GLY A 137 1.32 10.75 10.42
N ALA A 138 1.91 10.51 9.24
CA ALA A 138 2.35 11.56 8.33
C ALA A 138 1.18 12.37 7.74
N VAL A 139 0.07 11.73 7.34
CA VAL A 139 -1.11 12.42 6.79
C VAL A 139 -1.84 13.21 7.87
N SER A 140 -1.99 12.66 9.08
CA SER A 140 -2.56 13.40 10.20
C SER A 140 -1.70 14.60 10.57
N GLU A 141 -0.38 14.42 10.60
CA GLU A 141 0.58 15.50 10.87
C GLU A 141 0.53 16.59 9.79
N LEU A 142 0.46 16.21 8.50
CA LEU A 142 0.35 17.15 7.40
C LEU A 142 -0.93 17.99 7.50
N ASN A 143 -2.08 17.35 7.77
CA ASN A 143 -3.35 18.04 7.92
C ASN A 143 -3.43 18.93 9.16
N ALA A 144 -2.78 18.52 10.26
CA ALA A 144 -2.75 19.28 11.50
C ALA A 144 -1.55 20.25 11.60
N CYS A 145 -0.69 20.32 10.59
CA CYS A 145 0.61 21.02 10.65
C CYS A 145 0.49 22.48 11.12
N ALA A 146 -0.43 23.24 10.51
CA ALA A 146 -0.62 24.66 10.81
C ALA A 146 -1.02 24.90 12.27
N THR A 147 -1.75 23.95 12.87
CA THR A 147 -2.17 24.00 14.27
C THR A 147 -1.05 23.53 15.19
N ASN A 148 -0.43 22.38 14.88
CA ASN A 148 0.56 21.72 15.73
C ASN A 148 1.86 22.52 15.88
N TYR A 149 2.25 23.26 14.85
CA TYR A 149 3.53 23.99 14.83
C TYR A 149 3.39 25.51 15.02
N LYS A 150 2.17 26.01 15.25
CA LYS A 150 1.86 27.44 15.45
C LYS A 150 2.74 28.12 16.50
N SER A 151 3.06 27.42 17.58
CA SER A 151 3.86 27.93 18.71
C SER A 151 5.38 27.92 18.46
N PHE A 152 5.85 27.23 17.42
CA PHE A 152 7.27 27.06 17.12
C PHE A 152 7.78 27.98 16.01
N HIS A 153 6.90 28.59 15.21
CA HIS A 153 7.25 29.48 14.09
C HIS A 153 8.14 30.69 14.46
N LYS A 154 8.23 31.07 15.74
CA LYS A 154 9.01 32.24 16.18
C LYS A 154 10.45 31.93 16.59
N ARG A 155 10.92 30.68 16.50
CA ARG A 155 12.18 30.24 17.12
C ARG A 155 13.40 30.13 16.19
N SER A 156 13.22 30.05 14.88
CA SER A 156 14.34 29.87 13.93
C SER A 156 14.09 30.56 12.59
N PHE A 157 15.15 31.07 11.97
CA PHE A 157 15.11 31.78 10.68
C PHE A 157 14.68 30.87 9.53
N LEU A 158 15.03 29.57 9.60
CA LEU A 158 14.77 28.57 8.56
C LEU A 158 14.38 27.23 9.22
N PRO A 159 13.17 27.14 9.80
CA PRO A 159 12.83 26.05 10.69
C PRO A 159 12.54 24.74 9.93
N HIS A 160 12.15 24.82 8.65
CA HIS A 160 11.82 23.66 7.83
C HIS A 160 12.97 23.19 6.94
N MET A 161 14.02 23.99 6.75
CA MET A 161 15.11 23.58 5.88
C MET A 161 16.13 22.72 6.62
N ILE A 162 16.59 21.69 5.91
CA ILE A 162 17.62 20.74 6.34
C ILE A 162 18.68 20.61 5.25
N LYS A 163 19.86 20.12 5.63
CA LYS A 163 20.96 19.81 4.73
C LYS A 163 21.08 18.30 4.56
N ILE A 164 21.20 17.83 3.33
CA ILE A 164 21.41 16.41 3.01
C ILE A 164 22.81 16.30 2.41
N GLN A 165 23.69 15.53 3.05
CA GLN A 165 25.11 15.53 2.73
C GLN A 165 25.61 14.12 2.50
N ARG A 166 26.31 13.90 1.38
CA ARG A 166 27.03 12.66 1.09
C ARG A 166 28.49 12.79 1.47
N ASN A 167 28.97 11.87 2.30
CA ASN A 167 30.33 11.84 2.78
C ASN A 167 31.06 10.59 2.27
N ILE A 168 32.21 10.78 1.62
CA ILE A 168 33.10 9.69 1.22
C ILE A 168 34.44 9.95 1.90
N SER A 169 34.93 8.98 2.68
CA SER A 169 36.21 9.08 3.40
C SER A 169 36.35 10.37 4.22
N ASN A 170 35.30 10.73 4.97
CA ASN A 170 35.20 11.95 5.77
C ASN A 170 35.30 13.28 4.99
N LYS A 171 35.17 13.24 3.66
CA LYS A 171 35.07 14.44 2.81
C LYS A 171 33.64 14.60 2.30
N VAL A 172 33.17 15.84 2.32
CA VAL A 172 31.88 16.23 1.76
C VAL A 172 31.98 16.18 0.24
N VAL A 173 31.25 15.25 -0.38
CA VAL A 173 31.27 15.07 -1.84
C VAL A 173 30.11 15.81 -2.50
N LYS A 174 28.93 15.78 -1.87
CA LYS A 174 27.74 16.48 -2.36
C LYS A 174 26.89 16.98 -1.20
N SER A 175 26.28 18.13 -1.40
CA SER A 175 25.29 18.69 -0.49
C SER A 175 24.04 19.08 -1.27
N CYS A 176 22.89 18.77 -0.69
CA CYS A 176 21.57 19.17 -1.13
C CYS A 176 20.85 19.89 0.02
N VAL A 177 19.88 20.72 -0.33
CA VAL A 177 18.93 21.30 0.63
C VAL A 177 17.62 20.55 0.48
N GLY A 178 17.00 20.24 1.62
CA GLY A 178 15.67 19.66 1.68
C GLY A 178 14.77 20.46 2.62
N THR A 179 13.48 20.23 2.48
CA THR A 179 12.44 20.84 3.32
C THR A 179 11.70 19.74 4.06
N LEU A 180 11.72 19.77 5.39
CA LEU A 180 10.89 18.90 6.22
C LEU A 180 9.42 19.17 5.91
N ILE A 181 8.65 18.12 5.67
CA ILE A 181 7.19 18.18 5.49
C ILE A 181 6.46 17.38 6.58
N THR A 182 7.17 16.50 7.28
CA THR A 182 6.77 15.91 8.56
C THR A 182 7.99 15.81 9.48
N GLN A 183 7.82 15.32 10.71
CA GLN A 183 8.94 15.07 11.64
C GLN A 183 9.95 14.04 11.11
N SER A 184 9.60 13.21 10.14
CA SER A 184 10.47 12.14 9.64
C SER A 184 10.63 12.12 8.12
N VAL A 185 9.99 13.05 7.40
CA VAL A 185 10.00 13.11 5.94
C VAL A 185 10.37 14.51 5.48
N ALA A 186 11.32 14.58 4.57
CA ALA A 186 11.68 15.78 3.84
C ALA A 186 11.48 15.62 2.34
N VAL A 187 11.16 16.71 1.67
CA VAL A 187 11.11 16.83 0.21
C VAL A 187 12.37 17.54 -0.29
N ALA A 188 12.92 17.08 -1.41
CA ALA A 188 14.03 17.73 -2.11
C ALA A 188 13.94 17.43 -3.62
N SER A 189 14.84 18.04 -4.40
CA SER A 189 14.95 17.74 -5.83
C SER A 189 15.45 16.30 -6.04
N ALA A 190 14.80 15.57 -6.95
CA ALA A 190 15.19 14.22 -7.35
C ALA A 190 16.57 14.20 -8.02
N SER A 191 16.89 15.19 -8.86
CA SER A 191 18.18 15.34 -9.52
C SER A 191 19.30 15.55 -8.49
N CYS A 192 19.05 16.32 -7.43
CA CYS A 192 20.00 16.45 -6.33
C CYS A 192 20.19 15.14 -5.56
N LEU A 193 19.08 14.46 -5.24
CA LEU A 193 19.07 13.19 -4.51
C LEU A 193 19.61 12.01 -5.33
N SER A 194 19.62 12.08 -6.66
CA SER A 194 20.11 11.00 -7.54
C SER A 194 21.58 10.63 -7.31
N HIS A 195 22.36 11.57 -6.75
CA HIS A 195 23.76 11.37 -6.39
C HIS A 195 23.98 11.02 -4.91
N MET A 196 22.90 10.81 -4.15
CA MET A 196 22.92 10.39 -2.75
C MET A 196 22.70 8.87 -2.67
N ASP A 197 23.39 8.20 -1.76
CA ASP A 197 23.08 6.82 -1.39
C ASP A 197 22.79 6.73 0.11
N ILE A 198 21.92 5.80 0.48
CA ILE A 198 21.38 5.66 1.84
C ILE A 198 22.48 5.42 2.88
N ILE A 199 23.60 4.80 2.47
CA ILE A 199 24.69 4.39 3.37
C ILE A 199 25.61 5.56 3.71
N SER A 200 25.94 6.39 2.72
CA SER A 200 26.93 7.47 2.87
C SER A 200 26.30 8.85 2.99
N ALA A 201 24.99 8.98 2.81
CA ALA A 201 24.26 10.22 2.99
C ALA A 201 23.64 10.36 4.39
N ILE A 202 23.73 11.57 4.92
CA ILE A 202 23.20 11.96 6.23
C ILE A 202 22.33 13.21 6.11
N VAL A 203 21.37 13.34 7.02
CA VAL A 203 20.56 14.56 7.21
C VAL A 203 21.15 15.36 8.36
N ILE A 204 21.45 16.64 8.12
CA ILE A 204 21.93 17.59 9.12
C ILE A 204 20.86 18.66 9.30
N LEU A 205 20.43 18.86 10.53
CA LEU A 205 19.29 19.72 10.83
C LEU A 205 19.57 21.23 10.67
N ASP A 206 20.81 21.65 10.85
CA ASP A 206 21.23 23.04 10.68
C ASP A 206 22.59 23.13 9.97
N TRP A 207 23.02 24.36 9.69
CA TRP A 207 24.29 24.64 9.02
C TRP A 207 25.49 24.70 9.98
N GLU A 208 25.25 24.55 11.28
CA GLU A 208 26.30 24.48 12.28
C GLU A 208 26.96 23.09 12.30
N LYS A 209 28.28 23.04 12.58
CA LYS A 209 29.02 21.78 12.61
C LYS A 209 28.59 20.84 13.75
N THR A 210 28.00 21.39 14.80
CA THR A 210 27.50 20.68 15.98
C THR A 210 26.04 20.26 15.86
N SER A 211 25.39 20.55 14.72
CA SER A 211 23.98 20.23 14.54
C SER A 211 23.73 18.72 14.53
N PRO A 212 22.57 18.27 15.06
CA PRO A 212 22.20 16.86 15.04
C PRO A 212 22.25 16.28 13.63
N GLN A 213 22.83 15.10 13.53
CA GLN A 213 22.92 14.33 12.29
C GLN A 213 22.02 13.10 12.41
N MET A 214 21.27 12.81 11.37
CA MET A 214 20.34 11.69 11.32
C MET A 214 20.57 10.84 10.09
N SER A 215 20.43 9.53 10.26
CA SER A 215 20.56 8.55 9.18
C SER A 215 19.33 8.60 8.27
N ILE A 216 19.53 8.24 7.00
CA ILE A 216 18.45 8.12 6.02
C ILE A 216 17.92 6.69 6.06
N LYS A 217 16.60 6.54 6.16
CA LYS A 217 15.91 5.25 6.08
C LYS A 217 15.58 4.88 4.64
N LYS A 218 15.11 5.85 3.85
CA LYS A 218 14.65 5.62 2.47
C LYS A 218 14.72 6.89 1.64
N ILE A 219 15.02 6.73 0.35
CA ILE A 219 14.87 7.79 -0.67
C ILE A 219 13.87 7.27 -1.71
N ILE A 220 12.89 8.09 -2.08
CA ILE A 220 11.87 7.77 -3.09
C ILE A 220 11.85 8.90 -4.12
N PHE A 221 12.04 8.56 -5.38
CA PHE A 221 11.90 9.51 -6.49
C PHE A 221 10.47 9.50 -7.02
N HIS A 222 10.04 10.60 -7.64
CA HIS A 222 8.82 10.59 -8.43
C HIS A 222 8.93 9.51 -9.52
N PRO A 223 7.91 8.65 -9.73
CA PRO A 223 7.98 7.55 -10.69
C PRO A 223 8.29 8.01 -12.13
N GLU A 224 7.81 9.20 -12.47
CA GLU A 224 7.99 9.83 -13.79
C GLU A 224 9.14 10.85 -13.83
N PHE A 225 10.06 10.81 -12.86
CA PHE A 225 11.23 11.69 -12.85
C PHE A 225 12.13 11.44 -14.08
N GLN A 226 12.43 12.51 -14.83
CA GLN A 226 13.37 12.47 -15.95
C GLN A 226 14.49 13.49 -15.75
N ALA A 227 15.70 13.00 -15.44
CA ALA A 227 16.85 13.86 -15.15
C ALA A 227 17.30 14.73 -16.35
N SER A 228 17.16 14.23 -17.58
CA SER A 228 17.56 14.95 -18.80
C SER A 228 16.67 16.15 -19.10
N MET A 229 15.38 16.07 -18.78
CA MET A 229 14.39 17.12 -19.04
C MET A 229 14.02 17.92 -17.78
N GLN A 230 14.58 17.55 -16.62
CA GLN A 230 14.21 18.09 -15.30
C GLN A 230 12.70 18.01 -15.01
N GLN A 231 12.00 17.07 -15.65
CA GLN A 231 10.58 16.84 -15.42
C GLN A 231 10.39 16.03 -14.14
N ASN A 232 9.37 16.41 -13.36
CA ASN A 232 9.05 15.78 -12.09
C ASN A 232 10.27 15.68 -11.16
N ASP A 233 11.10 16.75 -11.11
CA ASP A 233 12.32 16.82 -10.31
C ASP A 233 12.03 16.96 -8.80
N ILE A 234 11.43 15.93 -8.23
CA ILE A 234 11.00 15.87 -6.83
C ILE A 234 11.21 14.46 -6.25
N GLY A 235 11.73 14.41 -5.03
CA GLY A 235 11.93 13.19 -4.28
C GLY A 235 11.70 13.39 -2.78
N LEU A 236 11.42 12.28 -2.11
CA LEU A 236 11.20 12.22 -0.67
C LEU A 236 12.36 11.50 0.00
N VAL A 237 12.79 12.03 1.14
CA VAL A 237 13.77 11.41 2.03
C VAL A 237 13.09 11.11 3.36
N THR A 238 13.03 9.84 3.71
CA THR A 238 12.57 9.37 5.02
C THR A 238 13.78 9.24 5.94
N ILE A 239 13.74 9.92 7.07
CA ILE A 239 14.76 9.88 8.11
C ILE A 239 14.52 8.65 8.99
N ASP A 240 15.60 8.04 9.46
CA ASP A 240 15.54 6.96 10.45
C ASP A 240 15.36 7.55 11.87
N GLY A 241 14.12 7.92 12.19
CA GLY A 241 13.76 8.59 13.45
C GLY A 241 12.78 9.75 13.25
N THR A 242 12.67 10.62 14.24
CA THR A 242 11.85 11.84 14.20
C THR A 242 12.65 13.05 14.68
N VAL A 243 12.43 14.19 14.01
CA VAL A 243 12.96 15.50 14.41
C VAL A 243 12.15 16.00 15.60
N ASP A 244 12.82 16.31 16.72
CA ASP A 244 12.18 16.97 17.85
C ASP A 244 11.92 18.47 17.52
N PRO A 245 10.65 18.94 17.52
CA PRO A 245 10.32 20.36 17.29
C PRO A 245 11.00 21.33 18.26
N LYS A 246 11.42 20.85 19.45
CA LYS A 246 12.17 21.66 20.42
C LYS A 246 13.56 22.06 19.92
N SER A 247 14.12 21.34 18.94
CA SER A 247 15.38 21.71 18.27
C SER A 247 15.29 23.02 17.48
N GLY A 248 14.09 23.61 17.34
CA GLY A 248 13.84 24.77 16.51
C GLY A 248 13.60 24.41 15.04
N LYS A 249 13.62 23.11 14.70
CA LYS A 249 13.27 22.59 13.39
C LYS A 249 11.88 22.00 13.39
N ILE A 250 11.04 22.48 12.47
CA ILE A 250 9.65 22.05 12.33
C ILE A 250 9.31 21.86 10.85
N PRO A 251 8.34 21.01 10.52
CA PRO A 251 7.92 20.82 9.14
C PRO A 251 7.31 22.07 8.51
N ALA A 252 7.53 22.23 7.20
CA ALA A 252 6.74 23.12 6.36
C ALA A 252 5.37 22.50 6.11
N CYS A 253 4.33 23.29 6.33
CA CYS A 253 2.97 22.85 6.07
C CYS A 253 2.68 22.89 4.57
N VAL A 254 2.51 21.71 3.98
CA VAL A 254 2.07 21.53 2.58
C VAL A 254 0.59 21.15 2.55
N TRP A 255 -0.11 21.54 1.48
CA TRP A 255 -1.56 21.35 1.37
C TRP A 255 -1.93 19.91 0.99
N GLN A 256 -3.03 19.41 1.55
CA GLN A 256 -3.70 18.20 1.07
C GLN A 256 -5.15 18.45 0.63
N ASN A 257 -5.71 19.61 0.95
CA ASN A 257 -7.08 19.96 0.57
C ASN A 257 -7.09 20.60 -0.83
N GLN A 258 -7.84 20.00 -1.75
CA GLN A 258 -8.08 20.52 -3.11
C GLN A 258 -8.65 21.94 -3.15
N THR A 259 -9.06 22.52 -2.01
CA THR A 259 -9.59 23.88 -1.87
C THR A 259 -8.56 24.95 -1.51
N HIS A 260 -7.32 24.58 -1.17
CA HIS A 260 -6.25 25.52 -0.80
C HIS A 260 -4.98 25.26 -1.62
N ILE A 261 -5.11 25.42 -2.95
CA ILE A 261 -3.97 25.60 -3.83
C ILE A 261 -3.39 26.99 -3.51
N PRO A 262 -2.06 27.15 -3.31
CA PRO A 262 -1.46 28.47 -3.27
C PRO A 262 -1.81 29.19 -4.57
N ALA A 263 -2.63 30.23 -4.48
CA ALA A 263 -2.85 31.09 -5.63
C ALA A 263 -1.48 31.65 -6.03
N LEU A 264 -1.11 31.47 -7.29
CA LEU A 264 -0.04 32.25 -7.90
C LEU A 264 -0.47 33.71 -7.78
N VAL A 265 0.05 34.42 -6.78
CA VAL A 265 0.04 35.87 -6.80
C VAL A 265 1.01 36.22 -7.91
N ASN A 266 0.47 36.51 -9.09
CA ASN A 266 1.20 37.26 -10.09
C ASN A 266 1.57 38.58 -9.42
N ASP A 267 2.79 38.66 -8.89
CA ASP A 267 3.44 39.91 -8.60
C ASP A 267 3.58 40.61 -9.95
N GLY A 268 2.58 41.44 -10.26
CA GLY A 268 2.59 42.35 -11.39
C GLY A 268 3.73 43.34 -11.18
N ARG A 269 4.96 42.90 -11.42
CA ARG A 269 6.04 43.80 -11.80
C ARG A 269 5.69 44.32 -13.18
N ASN A 270 4.99 45.46 -13.16
CA ASN A 270 4.96 46.39 -14.27
C ASN A 270 6.41 46.60 -14.73
N GLU A 271 6.71 46.09 -15.91
CA GLU A 271 7.86 46.53 -16.69
C GLU A 271 7.56 47.96 -17.14
N HIS A 272 8.32 48.91 -16.57
CA HIS A 272 8.54 50.25 -17.11
C HIS A 272 10.05 50.43 -17.27
#